data_AF-A0A382WEG2-F1
#
_entry.id   AF-A0A382WEG2-F1
#
_cell.length_a   1.000
_cell.length_b   1.000
_cell.length_c   1.000
_cell.angle_alpha   90.00
_cell.angle_beta   90.00
_cell.angle_gamma   90.00
#
_symmetry.space_group_name_H-M   'P 1'
#
loop_
_entity.id
_entity.type
_entity.pdbx_description
1 polymer ?
#
loop_
_entity_poly.entity_id
_entity_poly.type
_entity_poly.pdbx_seq_one_letter_code
_entity_poly.pdbx_strand_id
1 'polypeptide(L)'
;MVHDMIVIENMGKPGVAIVSGRFESDAVASSRAFGMPDLQWIVVPHIYRNLDPETCRTQTEDAIDDLIGTLTSSIDAREQAETSDTRRYEGDDKYDSVMKMNQEFINEDLGDGLFLHPATPDAVAEMLTGTHLPPDHEVCDMPPGFGVATVEKIAINSVMAGAKPEHLPVVIAAVKALSKLGGQGGKSLLMSTSPQAPLLIVNGP
;
A
#
# COMPACT_ATOMS: atom_id res chain seq x y z
N MET A 1 14.08 4.45 0.66
CA MET A 1 14.48 5.20 -0.54
C MET A 1 13.50 6.33 -0.86
N VAL A 2 12.28 6.06 -1.33
CA VAL A 2 11.29 7.13 -1.63
C VAL A 2 10.97 7.97 -0.40
N HIS A 3 10.63 7.34 0.73
CA HIS A 3 10.42 8.02 2.01
C HIS A 3 11.58 8.96 2.38
N ASP A 4 12.82 8.51 2.19
CA ASP A 4 14.00 9.27 2.63
C ASP A 4 14.26 10.47 1.72
N MET A 5 13.99 10.33 0.42
CA MET A 5 14.06 11.46 -0.52
C MET A 5 12.99 12.51 -0.21
N ILE A 6 11.78 12.09 0.18
CA ILE A 6 10.71 13.01 0.62
C ILE A 6 11.14 13.77 1.88
N VAL A 7 11.80 13.11 2.82
CA VAL A 7 12.36 13.78 4.01
C VAL A 7 13.40 14.83 3.60
N ILE A 8 14.27 14.53 2.64
CA ILE A 8 15.28 15.47 2.12
C ILE A 8 14.63 16.67 1.44
N GLU A 9 13.63 16.45 0.59
CA GLU A 9 12.84 17.51 -0.08
C GLU A 9 12.12 18.41 0.94
N ASN A 10 11.51 17.83 1.97
CA ASN A 10 10.89 18.58 3.07
C ASN A 10 11.90 19.41 3.89
N MET A 11 13.19 19.10 3.81
CA MET A 11 14.26 19.92 4.39
C MET A 11 14.72 21.06 3.46
N GLY A 12 14.04 21.27 2.33
CA GLY A 12 14.37 22.29 1.34
C GLY A 12 15.59 21.94 0.48
N LYS A 13 15.91 20.64 0.35
CA LYS A 13 17.03 20.15 -0.47
C LYS A 13 16.47 19.25 -1.57
N PRO A 14 16.86 19.45 -2.85
CA PRO A 14 16.45 18.55 -3.92
C PRO A 14 16.83 17.09 -3.62
N GLY A 15 15.89 16.18 -3.78
CA GLY A 15 16.01 14.76 -3.53
C GLY A 15 15.50 13.95 -4.73
N VAL A 16 16.40 13.20 -5.35
CA VAL A 16 16.06 12.32 -6.49
C VAL A 16 16.40 10.89 -6.13
N ALA A 17 15.42 10.00 -6.17
CA ALA A 17 15.65 8.58 -5.93
C ALA A 17 16.24 7.91 -7.18
N ILE A 18 17.09 6.89 -6.98
CA ILE A 18 17.52 5.99 -8.06
C ILE A 18 16.69 4.72 -7.96
N VAL A 19 15.64 4.61 -8.77
CA VAL A 19 14.72 3.47 -8.79
C VAL A 19 15.28 2.40 -9.73
N SER A 20 15.28 1.15 -9.31
CA SER A 20 15.62 0.05 -10.22
C SER A 20 14.42 -0.31 -11.08
N GLY A 21 14.66 -0.70 -12.32
CA GLY A 21 13.60 -1.15 -13.23
C GLY A 21 12.76 -2.25 -12.60
N ARG A 22 11.45 -2.20 -12.86
CA ARG A 22 10.37 -3.00 -12.25
C ARG A 22 9.90 -2.54 -10.87
N PHE A 23 10.42 -1.42 -10.34
CA PHE A 23 9.98 -0.81 -9.07
C PHE A 23 9.36 0.58 -9.26
N GLU A 24 9.07 0.99 -10.49
CA GLU A 24 8.46 2.29 -10.80
C GLU A 24 7.06 2.41 -10.19
N SER A 25 6.25 1.34 -10.25
CA SER A 25 4.93 1.29 -9.60
C SER A 25 5.03 1.48 -8.09
N ASP A 26 6.02 0.84 -7.47
CA ASP A 26 6.29 0.95 -6.04
C ASP A 26 6.73 2.36 -5.67
N ALA A 27 7.52 3.01 -6.53
CA ALA A 27 7.95 4.38 -6.34
C ALA A 27 6.78 5.36 -6.38
N VAL A 28 5.88 5.21 -7.37
CA VAL A 28 4.65 6.00 -7.51
C VAL A 28 3.71 5.78 -6.31
N ALA A 29 3.48 4.52 -5.92
CA ALA A 29 2.61 4.21 -4.78
C ALA A 29 3.19 4.77 -3.48
N SER A 30 4.49 4.61 -3.27
CA SER A 30 5.19 5.14 -2.09
C SER A 30 5.17 6.67 -2.05
N SER A 31 5.41 7.34 -3.18
CA SER A 31 5.47 8.81 -3.22
C SER A 31 4.14 9.43 -2.82
N ARG A 32 3.04 8.85 -3.32
CA ARG A 32 1.67 9.19 -2.93
C ARG A 32 1.42 8.92 -1.45
N ALA A 33 1.76 7.72 -0.97
CA ALA A 33 1.52 7.30 0.41
C ALA A 33 2.23 8.23 1.43
N PHE A 34 3.43 8.71 1.07
CA PHE A 34 4.21 9.61 1.92
C PHE A 34 3.98 11.10 1.62
N GLY A 35 2.94 11.45 0.87
CA GLY A 35 2.48 12.83 0.72
C GLY A 35 3.27 13.70 -0.26
N MET A 36 4.05 13.09 -1.15
CA MET A 36 4.78 13.79 -2.22
C MET A 36 4.60 13.04 -3.54
N PRO A 37 3.37 13.01 -4.09
CA PRO A 37 3.06 12.28 -5.33
C PRO A 37 3.91 12.73 -6.52
N ASP A 38 4.51 13.91 -6.40
CA ASP A 38 5.36 14.58 -7.35
C ASP A 38 6.86 14.32 -7.17
N LEU A 39 7.28 13.52 -6.19
CA LEU A 39 8.70 13.19 -5.97
C LEU A 39 9.37 12.78 -7.28
N GLN A 40 10.60 13.23 -7.52
CA GLN A 40 11.36 12.85 -8.71
C GLN A 40 12.26 11.65 -8.47
N TRP A 41 12.44 10.86 -9.52
CA TRP A 41 13.38 9.75 -9.53
C TRP A 41 13.90 9.50 -10.94
N ILE A 42 15.08 8.91 -11.02
CA ILE A 42 15.61 8.31 -12.24
C ILE A 42 15.49 6.79 -12.16
N VAL A 43 15.52 6.12 -13.30
CA VAL A 43 15.44 4.65 -13.37
C VAL A 43 16.75 4.08 -13.88
N VAL A 44 17.31 3.10 -13.17
CA VAL A 44 18.42 2.26 -13.65
C VAL A 44 17.92 0.87 -14.00
N PRO A 45 18.52 0.17 -14.98
CA PRO A 45 17.97 -1.10 -15.49
C PRO A 45 17.95 -2.24 -14.45
N HIS A 46 18.89 -2.26 -13.51
CA HIS A 46 19.10 -3.41 -12.62
C HIS A 46 19.12 -3.03 -11.14
N ILE A 47 18.63 -3.96 -10.33
CA ILE A 47 18.69 -3.89 -8.86
C ILE A 47 20.16 -4.04 -8.43
N TYR A 48 20.68 -3.10 -7.65
CA TYR A 48 22.07 -3.14 -7.18
C TYR A 48 22.40 -4.34 -6.27
N ARG A 49 21.38 -4.92 -5.62
CA ARG A 49 21.57 -6.06 -4.73
C ARG A 49 21.98 -7.31 -5.52
N ASN A 50 23.13 -7.89 -5.17
CA ASN A 50 23.75 -9.04 -5.85
C ASN A 50 24.15 -8.79 -7.31
N LEU A 51 24.26 -7.52 -7.73
CA LEU A 51 24.78 -7.16 -9.04
C LEU A 51 26.31 -7.08 -8.98
N ASP A 52 26.98 -7.47 -10.06
CA ASP A 52 28.43 -7.40 -10.09
C ASP A 52 28.91 -5.92 -10.07
N PRO A 53 30.11 -5.64 -9.53
CA PRO A 53 30.58 -4.28 -9.37
C PRO A 53 30.76 -3.49 -10.68
N GLU A 54 31.00 -4.17 -11.80
CA GLU A 54 31.20 -3.50 -13.10
C GLU A 54 29.85 -3.02 -13.63
N THR A 55 28.85 -3.90 -13.67
CA THR A 55 27.49 -3.53 -14.08
C THR A 55 26.90 -2.47 -13.16
N CYS A 56 27.16 -2.54 -11.84
CA CYS A 56 26.78 -1.47 -10.90
C CYS A 56 27.32 -0.10 -11.34
N ARG A 57 28.58 -0.02 -11.75
CA ARG A 57 29.21 1.24 -12.17
C ARG A 57 28.62 1.71 -13.49
N THR A 58 28.62 0.86 -14.52
CA THR A 58 28.17 1.24 -15.86
C THR A 58 26.75 1.78 -15.83
N GLN A 59 25.81 1.08 -15.17
CA GLN A 59 24.42 1.58 -15.12
C GLN A 59 24.26 2.89 -14.32
N THR A 60 25.15 3.16 -13.37
CA THR A 60 25.13 4.41 -12.60
C THR A 60 25.70 5.54 -13.44
N GLU A 61 26.81 5.30 -14.14
CA GLU A 61 27.45 6.25 -15.03
C GLU A 61 26.51 6.66 -16.16
N ASP A 62 25.80 5.70 -16.76
CA ASP A 62 24.82 5.97 -17.82
C ASP A 62 23.65 6.85 -17.37
N ALA A 63 23.33 6.86 -16.07
CA ALA A 63 22.21 7.62 -15.50
C ALA A 63 22.65 8.91 -14.78
N ILE A 64 23.95 9.23 -14.75
CA ILE A 64 24.50 10.35 -13.96
C ILE A 64 23.98 11.70 -14.46
N ASP A 65 23.91 11.87 -15.78
CA ASP A 65 23.51 13.14 -16.40
C ASP A 65 22.02 13.41 -16.15
N ASP A 66 21.18 12.37 -16.26
CA ASP A 66 19.77 12.44 -15.91
C ASP A 66 19.59 12.80 -14.43
N LEU A 67 20.33 12.16 -13.53
CA LEU A 67 20.29 12.45 -12.10
C LEU A 67 20.62 13.91 -11.80
N ILE A 68 21.70 14.43 -12.39
CA ILE A 68 22.11 15.83 -12.25
C ILE A 68 21.05 16.76 -12.83
N GLY A 69 20.53 16.45 -14.02
CA GLY A 69 19.48 17.22 -14.68
C GLY A 69 18.21 17.31 -13.81
N THR A 70 17.75 16.19 -13.28
CA THR A 70 16.59 16.14 -12.39
C THR A 70 16.83 16.95 -11.11
N LEU A 71 17.98 16.79 -10.44
CA LEU A 71 18.34 17.52 -9.22
C LEU A 71 18.45 19.04 -9.40
N THR A 72 18.67 19.52 -10.62
CA THR A 72 18.95 20.93 -10.92
C THR A 72 17.81 21.64 -11.68
N SER A 73 16.76 20.91 -12.06
CA SER A 73 15.59 21.44 -12.77
C SER A 73 14.52 22.03 -11.84
N SER A 74 13.72 23.00 -12.34
CA SER A 74 12.58 23.56 -11.61
C SER A 74 11.36 22.64 -11.67
N ILE A 75 10.67 22.48 -10.53
CA ILE A 75 9.59 21.51 -10.27
C ILE A 75 8.23 21.84 -10.93
N ASP A 76 8.09 23.02 -11.55
CA ASP A 76 6.79 23.56 -11.99
C ASP A 76 6.19 22.84 -13.21
N ALA A 77 5.41 21.78 -12.98
CA ALA A 77 4.22 21.38 -13.76
C ALA A 77 3.69 20.03 -13.28
N ARG A 78 2.74 19.95 -12.32
CA ARG A 78 2.24 18.64 -11.84
C ARG A 78 0.76 18.63 -11.48
N GLU A 79 0.04 17.68 -12.07
CA GLU A 79 -1.37 17.37 -11.82
C GLU A 79 -1.54 16.31 -10.72
N GLN A 80 -2.59 16.47 -9.92
CA GLN A 80 -3.03 15.46 -8.97
C GLN A 80 -3.88 14.40 -9.70
N ALA A 81 -3.51 13.13 -9.55
CA ALA A 81 -4.36 12.04 -10.00
C ALA A 81 -5.52 11.84 -9.00
N GLU A 82 -6.76 11.99 -9.48
CA GLU A 82 -7.95 11.58 -8.74
C GLU A 82 -8.03 10.05 -8.67
N THR A 83 -8.22 9.50 -7.47
CA THR A 83 -8.59 8.09 -7.28
C THR A 83 -10.08 8.00 -6.97
N SER A 84 -10.84 7.28 -7.79
CA SER A 84 -12.23 6.93 -7.52
C SER A 84 -12.30 5.74 -6.56
N ASP A 85 -13.04 5.88 -5.47
CA ASP A 85 -13.10 4.94 -4.33
C ASP A 85 -14.11 3.78 -4.50
N THR A 86 -14.74 3.59 -5.68
CA THR A 86 -15.77 2.54 -5.86
C THR A 86 -15.73 1.90 -7.24
N ARG A 87 -15.82 0.56 -7.28
CA ARG A 87 -15.91 -0.25 -8.50
C ARG A 87 -17.28 -0.93 -8.60
N ARG A 88 -17.77 -1.09 -9.84
CA ARG A 88 -19.05 -1.76 -10.13
C ARG A 88 -18.83 -2.87 -11.15
N TYR A 89 -19.44 -4.03 -10.89
CA TYR A 89 -19.35 -5.23 -11.71
C TYR A 89 -20.74 -5.65 -12.17
N GLU A 90 -20.88 -5.97 -13.45
CA GLU A 90 -22.13 -6.45 -14.05
C GLU A 90 -21.93 -7.80 -14.72
N GLY A 91 -22.89 -8.69 -14.51
CA GLY A 91 -22.89 -10.04 -15.03
C GLY A 91 -24.29 -10.58 -15.25
N ASP A 92 -24.37 -11.75 -15.89
CA ASP A 92 -25.66 -12.39 -16.23
C ASP A 92 -26.49 -12.68 -14.97
N ASP A 93 -25.81 -12.93 -13.85
CA ASP A 93 -26.39 -13.02 -12.52
C ASP A 93 -25.41 -12.50 -11.45
N LYS A 94 -25.81 -12.66 -10.17
CA LYS A 94 -24.96 -12.28 -9.03
C LYS A 94 -23.65 -13.07 -9.02
N TYR A 95 -23.67 -14.35 -9.35
CA TYR A 95 -22.49 -15.21 -9.33
C TYR A 95 -21.48 -14.74 -10.38
N ASP A 96 -21.91 -14.52 -11.61
CA ASP A 96 -21.08 -14.00 -12.71
C ASP A 96 -20.46 -12.64 -12.34
N SER A 97 -21.25 -11.75 -11.73
CA SER A 97 -20.75 -10.45 -11.26
C SER A 97 -19.62 -10.60 -10.22
N VAL A 98 -19.74 -11.54 -9.28
CA VAL A 98 -18.70 -11.80 -8.28
C VAL A 98 -17.47 -12.47 -8.90
N MET A 99 -17.64 -13.36 -9.88
CA MET A 99 -16.51 -13.97 -10.59
C MET A 99 -15.71 -12.93 -11.36
N LYS A 100 -16.37 -11.99 -12.04
CA LYS A 100 -15.72 -10.88 -12.74
C LYS A 100 -14.93 -9.98 -11.80
N MET A 101 -15.50 -9.65 -10.63
CA MET A 101 -14.79 -8.92 -9.58
C MET A 101 -13.53 -9.67 -9.13
N ASN A 102 -13.66 -10.97 -8.77
CA ASN A 102 -12.52 -11.77 -8.32
C ASN A 102 -11.43 -11.88 -9.39
N GLN A 103 -11.81 -12.05 -10.66
CA GLN A 103 -10.86 -12.13 -11.76
C GLN A 103 -10.06 -10.83 -11.92
N GLU A 104 -10.70 -9.66 -11.81
CA GLU A 104 -9.99 -8.38 -11.86
C GLU A 104 -9.09 -8.18 -10.64
N PHE A 105 -9.58 -8.47 -9.43
CA PHE A 105 -8.80 -8.34 -8.21
C PHE A 105 -7.56 -9.25 -8.21
N ILE A 106 -7.67 -10.48 -8.73
CA ILE A 106 -6.51 -11.37 -8.92
C ILE A 106 -5.53 -10.79 -9.94
N ASN A 107 -6.02 -10.23 -11.06
CA ASN A 107 -5.17 -9.66 -12.10
C ASN A 107 -4.43 -8.39 -11.64
N GLU A 108 -4.97 -7.68 -10.65
CA GLU A 108 -4.36 -6.50 -10.03
C GLU A 108 -3.59 -6.80 -8.74
N ASP A 109 -3.42 -8.07 -8.38
CA ASP A 109 -2.79 -8.50 -7.12
C ASP A 109 -3.47 -7.91 -5.87
N LEU A 110 -4.79 -7.63 -5.95
CA LEU A 110 -5.63 -7.11 -4.87
C LEU A 110 -6.27 -8.25 -4.05
N GLY A 111 -5.45 -9.14 -3.52
CA GLY A 111 -5.90 -10.27 -2.69
C GLY A 111 -4.77 -11.25 -2.37
N ASP A 112 -5.09 -12.34 -1.69
CA ASP A 112 -4.14 -13.41 -1.35
C ASP A 112 -4.27 -14.65 -2.26
N GLY A 113 -5.04 -14.53 -3.35
CA GLY A 113 -5.38 -15.62 -4.25
C GLY A 113 -6.58 -16.46 -3.80
N LEU A 114 -7.17 -16.17 -2.63
CA LEU A 114 -8.45 -16.75 -2.21
C LEU A 114 -9.62 -15.94 -2.75
N PHE A 115 -10.81 -16.53 -2.62
CA PHE A 115 -12.04 -15.90 -3.04
C PHE A 115 -12.41 -14.72 -2.13
N LEU A 116 -12.69 -13.57 -2.74
CA LEU A 116 -13.10 -12.35 -2.05
C LEU A 116 -14.62 -12.19 -2.10
N HIS A 117 -15.21 -11.91 -0.93
CA HIS A 117 -16.61 -11.55 -0.84
C HIS A 117 -16.79 -10.05 -1.19
N PRO A 118 -17.74 -9.66 -2.05
CA PRO A 118 -17.93 -8.25 -2.39
C PRO A 118 -18.27 -7.41 -1.16
N ALA A 119 -17.49 -6.34 -0.90
CA ALA A 119 -17.78 -5.36 0.14
C ALA A 119 -18.83 -4.34 -0.34
N THR A 120 -20.05 -4.81 -0.58
CA THR A 120 -21.17 -3.92 -0.91
C THR A 120 -21.53 -3.02 0.27
N PRO A 121 -22.16 -1.85 0.04
CA PRO A 121 -22.60 -0.98 1.13
C PRO A 121 -23.43 -1.70 2.20
N ASP A 122 -24.34 -2.58 1.79
CA ASP A 122 -25.17 -3.37 2.72
C ASP A 122 -24.35 -4.37 3.54
N ALA A 123 -23.37 -5.04 2.93
CA ALA A 123 -22.50 -5.98 3.64
C ALA A 123 -21.56 -5.27 4.62
N VAL A 124 -21.08 -4.07 4.25
CA VAL A 124 -20.28 -3.22 5.16
C VAL A 124 -21.15 -2.71 6.31
N ALA A 125 -22.39 -2.29 6.04
CA ALA A 125 -23.33 -1.88 7.09
C ALA A 125 -23.64 -3.02 8.07
N GLU A 126 -23.81 -4.26 7.57
CA GLU A 126 -23.97 -5.45 8.41
C GLU A 126 -22.70 -5.70 9.26
N MET A 127 -21.52 -5.67 8.65
CA MET A 127 -20.25 -5.85 9.35
C MET A 127 -20.06 -4.84 10.48
N LEU A 128 -20.41 -3.57 10.25
CA LEU A 128 -20.30 -2.48 11.22
C LEU A 128 -21.18 -2.69 12.47
N THR A 129 -22.21 -3.55 12.42
CA THR A 129 -23.00 -3.91 13.62
C THR A 129 -22.17 -4.65 14.68
N GLY A 130 -21.00 -5.17 14.30
CA GLY A 130 -20.08 -5.86 15.19
C GLY A 130 -19.34 -4.95 16.17
N THR A 131 -19.43 -3.62 16.04
CA THR A 131 -18.72 -2.66 16.88
C THR A 131 -19.62 -1.49 17.30
N HIS A 132 -19.24 -0.83 18.40
CA HIS A 132 -19.87 0.40 18.87
C HIS A 132 -19.09 1.67 18.46
N LEU A 133 -17.92 1.50 17.83
CA LEU A 133 -17.12 2.62 17.33
C LEU A 133 -17.77 3.17 16.05
N PRO A 134 -17.76 4.50 15.83
CA PRO A 134 -18.31 5.07 14.62
C PRO A 134 -17.44 4.71 13.39
N PRO A 135 -18.00 4.66 12.17
CA PRO A 135 -17.27 4.22 10.97
C PRO A 135 -16.02 5.07 10.64
N ASP A 136 -16.07 6.37 10.94
CA ASP A 136 -14.98 7.34 10.74
C ASP A 136 -13.93 7.32 11.86
N HIS A 137 -14.11 6.50 12.90
CA HIS A 137 -13.13 6.38 13.98
C HIS A 137 -11.79 5.89 13.44
N GLU A 138 -10.77 6.73 13.58
CA GLU A 138 -9.38 6.41 13.23
C GLU A 138 -8.78 5.45 14.27
N VAL A 139 -8.45 4.24 13.84
CA VAL A 139 -7.87 3.21 14.71
C VAL A 139 -6.36 3.38 14.82
N CYS A 140 -5.69 3.60 13.69
CA CYS A 140 -4.25 3.82 13.59
C CYS A 140 -3.80 4.23 12.17
N ASP A 141 -2.58 4.75 12.07
CA ASP A 141 -1.85 4.81 10.80
C ASP A 141 -1.24 3.43 10.51
N MET A 142 -1.66 2.81 9.41
CA MET A 142 -1.34 1.42 9.12
C MET A 142 -0.04 1.30 8.31
N PRO A 143 1.06 0.74 8.86
CA PRO A 143 2.27 0.48 8.07
C PRO A 143 2.00 -0.55 6.96
N PRO A 144 2.83 -0.60 5.89
CA PRO A 144 4.03 0.19 5.66
C PRO A 144 3.76 1.54 4.97
N GLY A 145 2.56 1.74 4.40
CA GLY A 145 2.16 2.97 3.71
C GLY A 145 1.65 4.09 4.64
N PHE A 146 1.39 3.78 5.91
CA PHE A 146 0.90 4.73 6.93
C PHE A 146 -0.41 5.45 6.55
N GLY A 147 -1.25 4.78 5.74
CA GLY A 147 -2.60 5.25 5.49
C GLY A 147 -3.45 5.17 6.76
N VAL A 148 -4.38 6.10 6.92
CA VAL A 148 -5.30 6.13 8.07
C VAL A 148 -6.31 4.98 7.96
N ALA A 149 -6.22 4.03 8.88
CA ALA A 149 -7.15 2.92 9.02
C ALA A 149 -8.33 3.33 9.91
N THR A 150 -9.47 3.61 9.28
CA THR A 150 -10.74 3.84 9.98
C THR A 150 -11.46 2.52 10.24
N VAL A 151 -12.44 2.53 11.13
CA VAL A 151 -13.32 1.37 11.38
C VAL A 151 -14.01 0.91 10.09
N GLU A 152 -14.48 1.83 9.25
CA GLU A 152 -15.08 1.49 7.95
C GLU A 152 -14.12 0.78 7.01
N LYS A 153 -12.87 1.27 6.87
CA LYS A 153 -11.86 0.61 6.02
C LYS A 153 -11.52 -0.79 6.53
N ILE A 154 -11.44 -0.96 7.84
CA ILE A 154 -11.23 -2.28 8.46
C ILE A 154 -12.43 -3.19 8.21
N ALA A 155 -13.66 -2.67 8.29
CA ALA A 155 -14.88 -3.41 8.01
C ALA A 155 -14.96 -3.85 6.54
N ILE A 156 -14.61 -2.99 5.58
CA ILE A 156 -14.54 -3.31 4.14
C ILE A 156 -13.61 -4.51 3.90
N ASN A 157 -12.38 -4.45 4.43
CA ASN A 157 -11.42 -5.54 4.30
C ASN A 157 -11.90 -6.82 5.00
N SER A 158 -12.56 -6.68 6.15
CA SER A 158 -13.14 -7.81 6.90
C SER A 158 -14.28 -8.49 6.13
N VAL A 159 -15.14 -7.70 5.45
CA VAL A 159 -16.17 -8.24 4.56
C VAL A 159 -15.52 -8.98 3.41
N MET A 160 -14.50 -8.40 2.77
CA MET A 160 -13.79 -9.05 1.67
C MET A 160 -13.19 -10.40 2.06
N ALA A 161 -12.65 -10.50 3.28
CA ALA A 161 -12.13 -11.73 3.86
C ALA A 161 -13.22 -12.74 4.30
N GLY A 162 -14.51 -12.39 4.18
CA GLY A 162 -15.63 -13.26 4.60
C GLY A 162 -15.80 -13.35 6.11
N ALA A 163 -15.32 -12.37 6.87
CA ALA A 163 -15.52 -12.33 8.31
C ALA A 163 -17.00 -12.09 8.67
N LYS A 164 -17.35 -12.35 9.93
CA LYS A 164 -18.66 -12.03 10.51
C LYS A 164 -18.57 -10.78 11.39
N PRO A 165 -19.70 -10.08 11.64
CA PRO A 165 -19.71 -8.93 12.54
C PRO A 165 -19.10 -9.23 13.92
N GLU A 166 -19.38 -10.41 14.49
CA GLU A 166 -18.83 -10.87 15.77
C GLU A 166 -17.30 -10.96 15.82
N HIS A 167 -16.62 -11.05 14.66
CA HIS A 167 -15.17 -11.05 14.56
C HIS A 167 -14.56 -9.64 14.52
N LEU A 168 -15.32 -8.62 14.12
CA LEU A 168 -14.81 -7.28 13.84
C LEU A 168 -14.06 -6.63 15.03
N PRO A 169 -14.52 -6.74 16.29
CA PRO A 169 -13.78 -6.18 17.43
C PRO A 169 -12.36 -6.74 17.56
N VAL A 170 -12.19 -8.03 17.28
CA VAL A 170 -10.89 -8.70 17.31
C VAL A 170 -10.00 -8.22 16.17
N VAL A 171 -10.56 -8.06 14.96
CA VAL A 171 -9.83 -7.52 13.81
C VAL A 171 -9.37 -6.08 14.06
N ILE A 172 -10.25 -5.22 14.59
CA ILE A 172 -9.91 -3.84 14.98
C ILE A 172 -8.75 -3.84 16.00
N ALA A 173 -8.85 -4.68 17.04
CA ALA A 173 -7.80 -4.80 18.05
C ALA A 173 -6.48 -5.30 17.46
N ALA A 174 -6.53 -6.27 16.53
CA ALA A 174 -5.36 -6.82 15.86
C ALA A 174 -4.65 -5.77 14.98
N VAL A 175 -5.41 -5.01 14.17
CA VAL A 175 -4.89 -3.91 13.35
C VAL A 175 -4.23 -2.86 14.25
N LYS A 176 -4.91 -2.47 15.34
CA LYS A 176 -4.35 -1.55 16.33
C LYS A 176 -3.06 -2.09 16.94
N ALA A 177 -3.02 -3.35 17.35
CA ALA A 177 -1.83 -3.97 17.94
C ALA A 177 -0.66 -4.02 16.95
N LEU A 178 -0.92 -4.38 15.69
CA LEU A 178 0.07 -4.42 14.62
C LEU A 178 0.72 -3.05 14.39
N SER A 179 -0.06 -1.97 14.43
CA SER A 179 0.46 -0.59 14.34
C SER A 179 1.40 -0.21 15.50
N LYS A 180 1.28 -0.88 16.66
CA LYS A 180 2.06 -0.60 17.88
C LYS A 180 3.32 -1.45 18.02
N LEU A 181 3.60 -2.38 17.11
CA LEU A 181 4.83 -3.18 17.14
C LEU A 181 6.12 -2.38 16.85
N GLY A 182 6.01 -1.09 16.53
CA GLY A 182 7.13 -0.19 16.30
C GLY A 182 7.86 -0.44 14.97
N GLY A 183 8.97 0.29 14.77
CA GLY A 183 9.69 0.31 13.48
C GLY A 183 10.32 -1.02 13.07
N GLN A 184 10.58 -1.91 14.02
CA GLN A 184 11.16 -3.25 13.77
C GLN A 184 10.10 -4.33 13.53
N GLY A 185 8.84 -4.08 13.91
CA GLY A 185 7.75 -5.05 13.81
C GLY A 185 6.88 -4.80 12.59
N GLY A 186 5.84 -3.97 12.72
CA GLY A 186 4.77 -3.84 11.73
C GLY A 186 5.27 -3.49 10.32
N LYS A 187 6.11 -2.45 10.17
CA LYS A 187 6.65 -2.06 8.86
C LYS A 187 7.61 -3.11 8.29
N SER A 188 8.50 -3.64 9.11
CA SER A 188 9.48 -4.63 8.65
C SER A 188 8.82 -5.93 8.22
N LEU A 189 7.77 -6.38 8.94
CA LEU A 189 7.03 -7.59 8.61
C LEU A 189 6.27 -7.44 7.28
N LEU A 190 5.64 -6.28 7.06
CA LEU A 190 4.76 -6.05 5.89
C LEU A 190 5.51 -5.62 4.62
N MET A 191 6.77 -5.19 4.73
CA MET A 191 7.60 -4.73 3.61
C MET A 191 8.69 -5.72 3.21
N SER A 192 8.86 -6.81 3.97
CA SER A 192 9.89 -7.80 3.70
C SER A 192 9.44 -8.82 2.65
N THR A 193 10.33 -9.17 1.72
CA THR A 193 10.15 -10.31 0.82
C THR A 193 10.56 -11.65 1.44
N SER A 194 10.96 -11.64 2.72
CA SER A 194 11.22 -12.87 3.48
C SER A 194 9.93 -13.67 3.72
N PRO A 195 9.97 -15.00 3.81
CA PRO A 195 8.81 -15.86 4.02
C PRO A 195 8.32 -15.82 5.48
N GLN A 196 8.00 -14.63 5.99
CA GLN A 196 7.44 -14.47 7.33
C GLN A 196 5.93 -14.75 7.27
N ALA A 197 5.46 -15.61 8.18
CA ALA A 197 4.04 -15.93 8.34
C ALA A 197 3.57 -15.40 9.70
N PRO A 198 3.06 -14.17 9.80
CA PRO A 198 2.62 -13.61 11.08
C PRO A 198 1.45 -14.43 11.63
N LEU A 199 1.56 -14.83 12.90
CA LEU A 199 0.51 -15.53 13.64
C LEU A 199 -0.10 -14.58 14.67
N LEU A 200 -1.41 -14.32 14.55
CA LEU A 200 -2.17 -13.65 15.60
C LEU A 200 -2.71 -14.70 16.56
N ILE A 201 -2.32 -14.61 17.83
CA ILE A 201 -2.88 -15.43 18.90
C ILE A 201 -3.82 -14.55 19.71
N VAL A 202 -5.09 -14.93 19.73
CA VAL A 202 -6.11 -14.30 20.56
C VAL A 202 -6.37 -15.23 21.73
N ASN A 203 -6.11 -14.75 22.94
CA ASN A 203 -6.54 -15.41 24.15
C ASN A 203 -7.69 -14.59 24.75
N GLY A 204 -8.77 -15.28 25.16
CA GLY A 204 -9.82 -14.65 25.94
C GLY A 204 -9.33 -14.30 27.35
N PRO A 205 -10.17 -13.68 28.18
CA PRO A 205 -10.04 -13.85 29.63
C PRO A 205 -10.04 -15.34 30.02
#